data_AF-A5CFF2-F1
#
_entry.id   AF-A5CFF2-F1
#
_cell.length_a   1.000
_cell.length_b   1.000
_cell.length_c   1.000
_cell.angle_alpha   90.00
_cell.angle_beta   90.00
_cell.angle_gamma   90.00
#
_symmetry.space_group_name_H-M   'P 1'
#
loop_
_entity.id
_entity.type
_entity.pdbx_description
1 polymer ?
#
loop_
_entity_poly.entity_id
_entity_poly.type
_entity_poly.pdbx_seq_one_letter_code
_entity_poly.pdbx_strand_id
1 'polypeptide(L)'
;MQSDSEQEVATGSKDTLEDTTGLLLQWLPRDYGSPIPECYLDRLSTWAKIENQRLIKLVINRSGFTPEQYKKLEDKISDKKFNQYGNIELIDFNKFDLKEYDFSFHAHTNLWINKAKFPKYTISEYYSQLYSIIPQEERVNFAVEIDTMRMLTLYAIDSPIIYLDFDIFPKKDYKIGKIIAEKGCLFNEVVDTTSTDNHLENSIIAVGNSGKNIIAKICNDVKLLWTECYLDLRHLRSNIYHITTNAVDVIIRDLYDHCPINNYTSTQEYNNKLHEWEKGKRPLIHKIFGFQTNGGNVITKYEHSWYDNYTCNDSNTQNDHIQSTCIKLSEQELSHKNLDALDNLELSDIETNMEVNMEVAGISMS
;
A
#
# COMPACT_ATOMS: atom_id res chain seq x y z
N MET A 1 -26.87 -0.44 -33.55
CA MET A 1 -26.00 0.13 -32.52
C MET A 1 -26.40 -0.53 -31.21
N GLN A 2 -25.67 -1.59 -30.84
CA GLN A 2 -25.84 -2.26 -29.56
C GLN A 2 -25.26 -1.33 -28.49
N SER A 3 -26.04 -1.08 -27.45
CA SER A 3 -25.58 -0.43 -26.24
C SER A 3 -24.65 -1.38 -25.52
N ASP A 4 -23.39 -0.99 -25.38
CA ASP A 4 -22.44 -1.65 -24.49
C ASP A 4 -22.99 -1.53 -23.06
N SER A 5 -23.49 -2.65 -22.56
CA SER A 5 -23.80 -2.83 -21.15
C SER A 5 -22.50 -2.65 -20.36
N GLU A 6 -22.48 -1.68 -19.47
CA GLU A 6 -21.57 -1.64 -18.32
C GLU A 6 -21.66 -3.00 -17.62
N GLN A 7 -20.72 -3.88 -17.90
CA GLN A 7 -20.54 -5.09 -17.11
C GLN A 7 -20.09 -4.62 -15.72
N GLU A 8 -20.97 -4.75 -14.73
CA GLU A 8 -20.58 -4.85 -13.34
C GLU A 8 -19.35 -5.76 -13.25
N VAL A 9 -18.20 -5.17 -12.96
CA VAL A 9 -16.96 -5.90 -12.75
C VAL A 9 -17.17 -6.74 -11.48
N ALA A 10 -17.52 -8.01 -11.67
CA ALA A 10 -17.77 -8.94 -10.59
C ALA A 10 -16.65 -8.84 -9.54
N THR A 11 -17.02 -8.54 -8.30
CA THR A 11 -16.11 -8.37 -7.16
C THR A 11 -15.56 -9.74 -6.73
N GLY A 12 -14.50 -10.19 -7.40
CA GLY A 12 -13.70 -11.37 -7.08
C GLY A 12 -14.47 -12.70 -7.05
N SER A 13 -13.92 -13.73 -7.69
CA SER A 13 -14.36 -15.12 -7.51
C SER A 13 -13.43 -15.85 -6.55
N LYS A 14 -13.89 -16.97 -6.00
CA LYS A 14 -13.03 -17.86 -5.24
C LYS A 14 -11.86 -18.31 -6.12
N ASP A 15 -10.64 -18.03 -5.67
CA ASP A 15 -9.42 -18.53 -6.27
C ASP A 15 -8.66 -19.40 -5.29
N THR A 16 -7.81 -20.25 -5.84
CA THR A 16 -6.84 -21.01 -5.09
C THR A 16 -5.43 -20.59 -5.49
N LEU A 17 -4.64 -20.27 -4.49
CA LEU A 17 -3.21 -20.06 -4.61
C LEU A 17 -2.54 -21.38 -4.28
N GLU A 18 -2.01 -22.05 -5.31
CA GLU A 18 -1.40 -23.36 -5.17
C GLU A 18 -0.05 -23.29 -4.44
N ASP A 19 0.49 -24.45 -4.07
CA ASP A 19 1.79 -24.58 -3.41
C ASP A 19 2.98 -24.13 -4.27
N THR A 20 2.75 -23.92 -5.57
CA THR A 20 3.70 -23.40 -6.56
C THR A 20 3.50 -21.92 -6.90
N THR A 21 2.45 -21.26 -6.39
CA THR A 21 2.23 -19.82 -6.59
C THR A 21 3.46 -19.02 -6.16
N GLY A 22 3.91 -18.07 -6.98
CA GLY A 22 5.15 -17.35 -6.70
C GLY A 22 5.08 -16.49 -5.42
N LEU A 23 6.24 -16.23 -4.83
CA LEU A 23 6.39 -15.24 -3.76
C LEU A 23 6.97 -13.94 -4.32
N LEU A 24 6.64 -12.83 -3.67
CA LEU A 24 7.19 -11.52 -3.98
C LEU A 24 7.70 -10.88 -2.69
N LEU A 25 8.96 -10.45 -2.73
CA LEU A 25 9.53 -9.54 -1.74
C LEU A 25 9.98 -8.29 -2.50
N GLN A 26 9.94 -7.13 -1.83
CA GLN A 26 10.30 -5.87 -2.45
C GLN A 26 11.30 -5.06 -1.64
N TRP A 27 12.12 -4.28 -2.35
CA TRP A 27 13.00 -3.30 -1.72
C TRP A 27 13.01 -1.97 -2.47
N LEU A 28 12.67 -0.90 -1.77
CA LEU A 28 12.86 0.46 -2.20
C LEU A 28 13.93 1.10 -1.30
N PRO A 29 15.13 1.42 -1.81
CA PRO A 29 16.13 2.15 -1.01
C PRO A 29 15.55 3.47 -0.51
N ARG A 30 15.73 3.80 0.77
CA ARG A 30 15.33 5.12 1.27
C ARG A 30 16.18 6.20 0.64
N ASP A 31 17.50 5.97 0.65
CA ASP A 31 18.52 6.87 0.11
C ASP A 31 19.29 6.19 -1.02
N TYR A 32 19.79 6.96 -1.98
CA TYR A 32 20.66 6.44 -3.02
C TYR A 32 21.91 5.80 -2.41
N GLY A 33 22.23 4.61 -2.89
CA GLY A 33 23.34 3.83 -2.35
C GLY A 33 23.02 3.07 -1.08
N SER A 34 21.75 2.96 -0.67
CA SER A 34 21.36 2.11 0.48
C SER A 34 21.16 0.66 0.03
N PRO A 35 22.05 -0.28 0.41
CA PRO A 35 21.89 -1.69 0.04
C PRO A 35 20.73 -2.33 0.79
N ILE A 36 20.30 -3.50 0.33
CA ILE A 36 19.43 -4.37 1.13
C ILE A 36 20.24 -4.87 2.34
N PRO A 37 19.74 -4.71 3.58
CA PRO A 37 20.40 -5.24 4.76
C PRO A 37 20.67 -6.75 4.65
N GLU A 38 21.83 -7.19 5.13
CA GLU A 38 22.24 -8.60 5.06
C GLU A 38 21.23 -9.53 5.76
N CYS A 39 20.65 -9.10 6.88
CA CYS A 39 19.60 -9.86 7.57
C CYS A 39 18.34 -10.08 6.73
N TYR A 40 18.00 -9.16 5.82
CA TYR A 40 16.87 -9.30 4.89
C TYR A 40 17.22 -10.22 3.73
N LEU A 41 18.48 -10.17 3.26
CA LEU A 41 18.98 -11.13 2.27
C LEU A 41 19.01 -12.56 2.84
N ASP A 42 19.42 -12.74 4.10
CA ASP A 42 19.37 -14.04 4.78
C ASP A 42 17.94 -14.57 4.88
N ARG A 43 16.96 -13.69 5.13
CA ARG A 43 15.53 -14.05 5.12
C ARG A 43 15.06 -14.44 3.73
N LEU A 44 15.45 -13.72 2.69
CA LEU A 44 15.16 -14.11 1.30
C LEU A 44 15.71 -15.50 0.97
N SER A 45 16.96 -15.78 1.35
CA SER A 45 17.57 -17.11 1.17
C SER A 45 16.83 -18.19 1.96
N THR A 46 16.39 -17.87 3.18
CA THR A 46 15.60 -18.78 4.02
C THR A 46 14.25 -19.11 3.37
N TRP A 47 13.54 -18.11 2.86
CA TRP A 47 12.31 -18.29 2.08
C TRP A 47 12.55 -19.16 0.85
N ALA A 48 13.60 -18.88 0.07
CA ALA A 48 13.96 -19.65 -1.12
C ALA A 48 14.24 -21.12 -0.81
N LYS A 49 14.84 -21.39 0.35
CA LYS A 49 15.13 -22.76 0.81
C LYS A 49 13.88 -23.51 1.26
N ILE A 50 13.00 -22.87 2.02
CA ILE A 50 11.78 -23.49 2.57
C ILE A 50 10.74 -23.69 1.46
N GLU A 51 10.56 -22.69 0.60
CA GLU A 51 9.64 -22.68 -0.52
C GLU A 51 10.34 -23.00 -1.84
N ASN A 52 11.16 -24.05 -1.83
CA ASN A 52 12.00 -24.44 -2.97
C ASN A 52 11.22 -24.81 -4.25
N GLN A 53 9.90 -25.00 -4.14
CA GLN A 53 8.99 -25.24 -5.26
C GLN A 53 8.38 -23.95 -5.85
N ARG A 54 8.52 -22.82 -5.16
CA ARG A 54 8.00 -21.52 -5.61
C ARG A 54 9.12 -20.71 -6.26
N LEU A 55 8.77 -19.97 -7.31
CA LEU A 55 9.59 -18.87 -7.79
C LEU A 55 9.43 -17.68 -6.82
N ILE A 56 10.55 -17.12 -6.38
CA ILE A 56 10.59 -15.94 -5.53
C ILE A 56 11.08 -14.75 -6.34
N LYS A 57 10.22 -13.77 -6.53
CA LYS A 57 10.54 -12.51 -7.20
C LYS A 57 11.03 -11.51 -6.15
N LEU A 58 12.28 -11.06 -6.26
CA LEU A 58 12.78 -9.91 -5.53
C LEU A 58 12.67 -8.69 -6.45
N VAL A 59 11.70 -7.83 -6.18
CA VAL A 59 11.49 -6.60 -6.94
C VAL A 59 12.22 -5.44 -6.26
N ILE A 60 13.09 -4.75 -7.00
CA ILE A 60 13.83 -3.60 -6.48
C ILE A 60 13.63 -2.37 -7.35
N ASN A 61 13.71 -1.18 -6.77
CA ASN A 61 13.94 0.02 -7.58
C ASN A 61 15.45 0.18 -7.85
N ARG A 62 15.90 -0.20 -9.05
CA ARG A 62 17.34 -0.21 -9.40
C ARG A 62 17.99 1.18 -9.32
N SER A 63 17.24 2.24 -9.57
CA SER A 63 17.76 3.61 -9.56
C SER A 63 18.36 4.03 -8.20
N GLY A 64 18.01 3.32 -7.12
CA GLY A 64 18.55 3.56 -5.78
C GLY A 64 19.86 2.87 -5.47
N PHE A 65 20.42 2.08 -6.38
CA PHE A 65 21.67 1.33 -6.17
C PHE A 65 22.81 1.94 -6.98
N THR A 66 24.03 1.91 -6.43
CA THR A 66 25.22 2.13 -7.28
C THR A 66 25.44 0.93 -8.21
N PRO A 67 26.16 1.09 -9.34
CA PRO A 67 26.49 -0.02 -10.23
C PRO A 67 27.16 -1.20 -9.52
N GLU A 68 28.06 -0.92 -8.58
CA GLU A 68 28.79 -1.94 -7.81
C GLU A 68 27.87 -2.67 -6.83
N GLN A 69 26.94 -1.97 -6.18
CA GLN A 69 25.98 -2.59 -5.26
C GLN A 69 24.99 -3.48 -6.00
N TYR A 70 24.46 -3.01 -7.13
CA TYR A 70 23.57 -3.79 -7.96
C TYR A 70 24.29 -5.04 -8.50
N LYS A 71 25.55 -4.92 -8.94
CA LYS A 71 26.35 -6.06 -9.38
C LYS A 71 26.59 -7.07 -8.25
N LYS A 72 26.91 -6.60 -7.04
CA LYS A 72 27.04 -7.47 -5.85
C LYS A 72 25.75 -8.23 -5.54
N LEU A 73 24.59 -7.58 -5.68
CA LEU A 73 23.29 -8.22 -5.47
C LEU A 73 23.04 -9.29 -6.54
N GLU A 74 23.30 -9.00 -7.83
CA GLU A 74 23.20 -9.98 -8.91
C GLU A 74 24.11 -11.20 -8.68
N ASP A 75 25.36 -10.97 -8.31
CA ASP A 75 26.34 -12.04 -8.05
C ASP A 75 25.91 -12.89 -6.85
N LYS A 76 25.37 -12.26 -5.80
CA LYS A 76 24.85 -12.95 -4.62
C LYS A 76 23.61 -13.79 -4.92
N ILE A 77 22.67 -13.27 -5.71
CA ILE A 77 21.46 -14.02 -6.12
C ILE A 77 21.82 -15.20 -7.04
N SER A 78 22.90 -15.07 -7.81
CA SER A 78 23.43 -16.12 -8.68
C SER A 78 24.26 -17.18 -7.93
N ASP A 79 24.73 -16.87 -6.72
CA ASP A 79 25.55 -17.77 -5.92
C ASP A 79 24.74 -18.97 -5.39
N LYS A 80 25.30 -20.18 -5.57
CA LYS A 80 24.63 -21.44 -5.18
C LYS A 80 24.60 -21.70 -3.67
N LYS A 81 25.38 -20.99 -2.86
CA LYS A 81 25.25 -21.08 -1.39
C LYS A 81 24.08 -20.23 -0.92
N PHE A 82 23.90 -19.05 -1.51
CA PHE A 82 22.78 -18.15 -1.19
C PHE A 82 21.44 -18.62 -1.79
N ASN A 83 21.43 -18.98 -3.08
CA ASN A 83 20.26 -19.39 -3.84
C ASN A 83 20.40 -20.85 -4.30
N GLN A 84 20.44 -21.77 -3.32
CA GLN A 84 20.71 -23.20 -3.54
C GLN A 84 19.84 -23.82 -4.64
N TYR A 85 18.55 -23.48 -4.66
CA TYR A 85 17.57 -24.03 -5.61
C TYR A 85 17.45 -23.21 -6.90
N GLY A 86 18.12 -22.05 -7.00
CA GLY A 86 18.04 -21.19 -8.18
C GLY A 86 16.65 -20.60 -8.43
N ASN A 87 15.84 -20.46 -7.37
CA ASN A 87 14.44 -20.05 -7.44
C ASN A 87 14.19 -18.59 -7.05
N ILE A 88 15.25 -17.78 -6.89
CA ILE A 88 15.16 -16.33 -6.75
C ILE A 88 15.37 -15.64 -8.10
N GLU A 89 14.44 -14.77 -8.48
CA GLU A 89 14.49 -13.89 -9.65
C GLU A 89 14.63 -12.43 -9.20
N LEU A 90 15.69 -11.74 -9.63
CA LEU A 90 15.85 -10.30 -9.41
C LEU A 90 15.14 -9.52 -10.52
N ILE A 91 14.24 -8.61 -10.15
CA ILE A 91 13.47 -7.79 -11.07
C ILE A 91 13.66 -6.31 -10.74
N ASP A 92 13.94 -5.51 -11.75
CA ASP A 92 13.92 -4.04 -11.64
C ASP A 92 12.50 -3.53 -11.88
N PHE A 93 11.95 -2.82 -10.91
CA PHE A 93 10.61 -2.23 -10.97
C PHE A 93 10.40 -1.40 -12.25
N ASN A 94 11.44 -0.67 -12.67
CA ASN A 94 11.37 0.21 -13.84
C ASN A 94 11.25 -0.55 -15.18
N LYS A 95 11.25 -1.90 -15.16
CA LYS A 95 11.00 -2.75 -16.33
C LYS A 95 9.56 -3.21 -16.45
N PHE A 96 8.70 -2.94 -15.47
CA PHE A 96 7.28 -3.26 -15.58
C PHE A 96 6.59 -2.33 -16.57
N ASP A 97 5.70 -2.89 -17.39
CA ASP A 97 4.72 -2.12 -18.14
C ASP A 97 3.52 -1.83 -17.23
N LEU A 98 3.43 -0.58 -16.75
CA LEU A 98 2.35 -0.15 -15.85
C LEU A 98 1.05 0.19 -16.59
N LYS A 99 1.04 0.16 -17.93
CA LYS A 99 -0.13 0.41 -18.77
C LYS A 99 -0.87 1.70 -18.35
N GLU A 100 -2.17 1.61 -18.08
CA GLU A 100 -3.03 2.74 -17.66
C GLU A 100 -2.69 3.32 -16.27
N TYR A 101 -1.87 2.62 -15.49
CA TYR A 101 -1.34 3.09 -14.21
C TYR A 101 0.04 3.74 -14.33
N ASP A 102 0.60 3.91 -15.55
CA ASP A 102 1.67 4.88 -15.79
C ASP A 102 1.10 6.31 -15.89
N PHE A 103 0.42 6.76 -14.84
CA PHE A 103 -0.26 8.04 -14.84
C PHE A 103 0.71 9.21 -14.62
N SER A 104 0.32 10.38 -15.10
CA SER A 104 1.10 11.60 -14.88
C SER A 104 0.59 12.43 -13.73
N PHE A 105 1.50 13.04 -12.97
CA PHE A 105 1.20 13.98 -11.89
C PHE A 105 2.21 15.13 -11.90
N HIS A 106 1.94 16.16 -11.10
CA HIS A 106 2.87 17.27 -10.92
C HIS A 106 3.54 17.15 -9.55
N ALA A 107 4.85 16.93 -9.51
CA ALA A 107 5.59 16.99 -8.25
C ALA A 107 5.69 18.46 -7.82
N HIS A 108 5.04 18.82 -6.72
CA HIS A 108 4.95 20.20 -6.26
C HIS A 108 5.29 20.32 -4.78
N THR A 109 5.73 21.52 -4.39
CA THR A 109 6.04 21.89 -2.99
C THR A 109 5.12 22.96 -2.41
N ASN A 110 4.23 23.58 -3.21
CA ASN A 110 3.32 24.64 -2.75
C ASN A 110 1.98 24.64 -3.51
N LEU A 111 0.88 24.69 -2.74
CA LEU A 111 -0.52 24.67 -3.21
C LEU A 111 -0.94 25.93 -4.01
N TRP A 112 -0.17 27.02 -3.92
CA TRP A 112 -0.59 28.36 -4.36
C TRP A 112 0.01 28.81 -5.70
N ILE A 113 0.76 27.95 -6.39
CA ILE A 113 1.48 28.34 -7.62
C ILE A 113 0.88 27.60 -8.83
N ASN A 114 0.65 28.35 -9.91
CA ASN A 114 0.07 27.89 -11.18
C ASN A 114 0.71 26.58 -11.69
N LYS A 115 -0.07 25.48 -11.69
CA LYS A 115 0.32 24.12 -12.13
C LYS A 115 1.01 24.08 -13.50
N ALA A 116 0.75 25.05 -14.39
CA ALA A 116 1.32 25.10 -15.74
C ALA A 116 2.85 25.31 -15.79
N LYS A 117 3.50 25.66 -14.67
CA LYS A 117 4.95 25.90 -14.62
C LYS A 117 5.77 24.73 -14.07
N PHE A 118 5.13 23.62 -13.71
CA PHE A 118 5.78 22.56 -12.95
C PHE A 118 6.04 21.34 -13.80
N PRO A 119 7.18 20.67 -13.56
CA PRO A 119 7.50 19.48 -14.30
C PRO A 119 6.43 18.42 -14.01
N LYS A 120 5.92 17.87 -15.11
CA LYS A 120 4.97 16.78 -15.11
C LYS A 120 5.78 15.50 -15.28
N TYR A 121 5.55 14.54 -14.40
CA TYR A 121 6.22 13.24 -14.44
C TYR A 121 5.18 12.15 -14.59
N THR A 122 5.50 11.08 -15.30
CA THR A 122 4.81 9.79 -15.09
C THR A 122 5.31 9.13 -13.82
N ILE A 123 4.54 8.19 -13.27
CA ILE A 123 4.97 7.42 -12.09
C ILE A 123 6.23 6.59 -12.41
N SER A 124 6.39 6.07 -13.64
CA SER A 124 7.61 5.38 -14.06
C SER A 124 8.81 6.33 -14.13
N GLU A 125 8.63 7.54 -14.65
CA GLU A 125 9.67 8.58 -14.64
C GLU A 125 10.08 8.94 -13.21
N TYR A 126 9.10 9.05 -12.30
CA TYR A 126 9.34 9.32 -10.89
C TYR A 126 10.21 8.25 -10.23
N TYR A 127 9.88 6.95 -10.35
CA TYR A 127 10.68 5.90 -9.72
C TYR A 127 12.06 5.71 -10.37
N SER A 128 12.14 5.84 -11.70
CA SER A 128 13.41 5.69 -12.43
C SER A 128 14.41 6.79 -12.09
N GLN A 129 13.92 7.97 -11.67
CA GLN A 129 14.74 9.13 -11.36
C GLN A 129 14.58 9.62 -9.92
N LEU A 130 14.01 8.78 -9.05
CA LEU A 130 13.60 9.10 -7.67
C LEU A 130 14.68 9.80 -6.85
N TYR A 131 15.93 9.39 -7.03
CA TYR A 131 17.07 9.89 -6.26
C TYR A 131 17.84 11.03 -6.95
N SER A 132 17.39 11.46 -8.13
CA SER A 132 18.07 12.46 -8.96
C SER A 132 17.25 13.71 -9.25
N ILE A 133 15.92 13.61 -9.24
CA ILE A 133 15.03 14.74 -9.57
C ILE A 133 14.57 15.49 -8.33
N ILE A 134 14.07 14.77 -7.32
CA ILE A 134 13.36 15.37 -6.20
C ILE A 134 14.27 15.31 -4.97
N PRO A 135 14.63 16.47 -4.37
CA PRO A 135 15.34 16.49 -3.11
C PRO A 135 14.64 15.61 -2.07
N GLN A 136 15.40 14.94 -1.21
CA GLN A 136 14.84 13.95 -0.29
C GLN A 136 13.74 14.54 0.60
N GLU A 137 13.91 15.79 1.02
CA GLU A 137 12.98 16.57 1.81
C GLU A 137 11.68 16.92 1.06
N GLU A 138 11.68 16.87 -0.27
CA GLU A 138 10.54 17.17 -1.15
C GLU A 138 9.82 15.91 -1.66
N ARG A 139 10.39 14.73 -1.42
CA ARG A 139 9.75 13.45 -1.73
C ARG A 139 8.49 13.25 -0.89
N VAL A 140 7.58 12.43 -1.41
CA VAL A 140 6.43 11.96 -0.63
C VAL A 140 6.93 11.06 0.51
N ASN A 141 6.08 10.80 1.49
CA ASN A 141 6.44 9.93 2.59
C ASN A 141 6.94 8.58 2.07
N PHE A 142 8.07 8.09 2.59
CA PHE A 142 8.65 6.81 2.16
C PHE A 142 7.65 5.65 2.23
N ALA A 143 6.77 5.62 3.24
CA ALA A 143 5.70 4.63 3.36
C ALA A 143 4.76 4.68 2.15
N VAL A 144 4.39 5.87 1.67
CA VAL A 144 3.57 6.04 0.47
C VAL A 144 4.32 5.57 -0.79
N GLU A 145 5.61 5.87 -0.91
CA GLU A 145 6.42 5.43 -2.05
C GLU A 145 6.53 3.91 -2.13
N ILE A 146 6.87 3.25 -1.01
CA ILE A 146 7.06 1.80 -1.00
C ILE A 146 5.73 1.06 -1.18
N ASP A 147 4.65 1.59 -0.61
CA ASP A 147 3.30 1.02 -0.75
C ASP A 147 2.74 1.23 -2.17
N THR A 148 3.00 2.37 -2.80
CA THR A 148 2.61 2.64 -4.20
C THR A 148 3.32 1.67 -5.13
N MET A 149 4.64 1.52 -4.97
CA MET A 149 5.44 0.56 -5.72
C MET A 149 4.90 -0.87 -5.55
N ARG A 150 4.49 -1.24 -4.33
CA ARG A 150 3.87 -2.55 -4.03
C ARG A 150 2.60 -2.78 -4.83
N MET A 151 1.66 -1.84 -4.80
CA MET A 151 0.37 -1.97 -5.49
C MET A 151 0.56 -2.05 -7.00
N LEU A 152 1.41 -1.19 -7.57
CA LEU A 152 1.70 -1.18 -9.01
C LEU A 152 2.38 -2.48 -9.45
N THR A 153 3.32 -3.00 -8.66
CA THR A 153 3.97 -4.30 -8.91
C THR A 153 2.95 -5.44 -8.87
N LEU A 154 2.09 -5.47 -7.85
CA LEU A 154 1.04 -6.46 -7.71
C LEU A 154 0.03 -6.39 -8.85
N TYR A 155 -0.24 -5.22 -9.41
CA TYR A 155 -1.09 -5.10 -10.60
C TYR A 155 -0.38 -5.65 -11.84
N ALA A 156 0.86 -5.22 -12.09
CA ALA A 156 1.61 -5.49 -13.32
C ALA A 156 2.02 -6.96 -13.53
N ILE A 157 2.12 -7.77 -12.46
CA ILE A 157 2.45 -9.20 -12.59
C ILE A 157 1.21 -9.99 -13.02
N ASP A 158 1.14 -10.48 -14.25
CA ASP A 158 -0.08 -11.15 -14.75
C ASP A 158 -0.48 -12.45 -14.03
N SER A 159 0.45 -13.11 -13.32
CA SER A 159 0.19 -14.38 -12.63
C SER A 159 -0.18 -14.22 -11.14
N PRO A 160 -0.86 -15.20 -10.53
CA PRO A 160 -1.08 -15.21 -9.09
C PRO A 160 0.23 -15.11 -8.30
N ILE A 161 0.22 -14.35 -7.20
CA ILE A 161 1.42 -14.03 -6.43
C ILE A 161 1.09 -13.78 -4.95
N ILE A 162 2.03 -14.09 -4.07
CA ILE A 162 1.95 -13.78 -2.63
C ILE A 162 3.07 -12.81 -2.28
N TYR A 163 2.71 -11.58 -1.97
CA TYR A 163 3.59 -10.57 -1.40
C TYR A 163 3.87 -10.83 0.08
N LEU A 164 5.12 -10.64 0.49
CA LEU A 164 5.57 -10.68 1.87
C LEU A 164 6.55 -9.53 2.14
N ASP A 165 6.33 -8.75 3.20
CA ASP A 165 7.36 -7.88 3.76
C ASP A 165 8.54 -8.71 4.29
N PHE A 166 9.72 -8.08 4.38
CA PHE A 166 10.94 -8.73 4.87
C PHE A 166 10.90 -9.12 6.35
N ASP A 167 9.94 -8.62 7.12
CA ASP A 167 9.70 -8.97 8.52
C ASP A 167 8.64 -10.09 8.69
N ILE A 168 8.20 -10.68 7.58
CA ILE A 168 7.40 -11.91 7.58
C ILE A 168 8.32 -13.12 7.48
N PHE A 169 8.23 -14.00 8.48
CA PHE A 169 9.08 -15.17 8.60
C PHE A 169 8.34 -16.46 8.25
N PRO A 170 9.03 -17.44 7.64
CA PRO A 170 8.49 -18.77 7.51
C PRO A 170 8.37 -19.43 8.88
N LYS A 171 7.33 -20.24 9.09
CA LYS A 171 7.29 -21.13 10.26
C LYS A 171 8.32 -22.24 10.07
N LYS A 172 9.10 -22.50 11.12
CA LYS A 172 10.14 -23.53 11.10
C LYS A 172 9.55 -24.88 10.66
N ASP A 173 10.13 -25.49 9.63
CA ASP A 173 9.74 -26.78 9.05
C ASP A 173 8.34 -26.81 8.39
N TYR A 174 7.71 -25.65 8.18
CA TYR A 174 6.43 -25.55 7.48
C TYR A 174 6.54 -24.70 6.22
N LYS A 175 5.92 -25.20 5.15
CA LYS A 175 5.60 -24.41 3.96
C LYS A 175 4.29 -23.64 4.19
N ILE A 176 4.10 -22.55 3.45
CA ILE A 176 2.86 -21.79 3.35
C ILE A 176 1.72 -22.72 2.90
N GLY A 177 2.01 -23.61 1.94
CA GLY A 177 1.01 -24.53 1.38
C GLY A 177 -0.01 -23.86 0.46
N LYS A 178 -1.13 -24.53 0.24
CA LYS A 178 -2.25 -24.06 -0.58
C LYS A 178 -3.13 -23.11 0.23
N ILE A 179 -3.54 -22.00 -0.37
CA ILE A 179 -4.38 -20.97 0.26
C ILE A 179 -5.64 -20.77 -0.57
N ILE A 180 -6.77 -20.55 0.09
CA ILE A 180 -8.06 -20.31 -0.57
C ILE A 180 -8.44 -18.84 -0.40
N ALA A 181 -8.53 -18.09 -1.49
CA ALA A 181 -8.96 -16.70 -1.47
C ALA A 181 -10.41 -16.59 -1.98
N GLU A 182 -11.40 -16.50 -1.08
CA GLU A 182 -12.83 -16.49 -1.44
C GLU A 182 -13.20 -15.34 -2.40
N LYS A 183 -12.43 -14.24 -2.35
CA LYS A 183 -12.58 -13.08 -3.23
C LYS A 183 -11.36 -12.82 -4.11
N GLY A 184 -10.53 -13.84 -4.30
CA GLY A 184 -9.33 -13.74 -5.12
C GLY A 184 -8.20 -12.94 -4.51
N CYS A 185 -8.41 -12.25 -3.39
CA CYS A 185 -7.39 -11.47 -2.72
C CYS A 185 -7.43 -11.73 -1.21
N LEU A 186 -6.27 -11.78 -0.57
CA LEU A 186 -6.11 -11.87 0.88
C LEU A 186 -5.06 -10.86 1.35
N PHE A 187 -5.17 -10.43 2.60
CA PHE A 187 -4.32 -9.44 3.25
C PHE A 187 -3.85 -9.95 4.62
N ASN A 188 -2.80 -9.35 5.17
CA ASN A 188 -2.32 -9.72 6.50
C ASN A 188 -3.38 -9.39 7.56
N GLU A 189 -3.63 -10.30 8.49
CA GLU A 189 -4.53 -10.06 9.62
C GLU A 189 -3.70 -9.59 10.81
N VAL A 190 -3.97 -8.40 11.31
CA VAL A 190 -3.41 -7.96 12.58
C VAL A 190 -4.40 -8.32 13.67
N VAL A 191 -4.03 -9.31 14.46
CA VAL A 191 -4.75 -9.66 15.68
C VAL A 191 -3.96 -9.07 16.85
N ASP A 192 -4.14 -7.78 17.11
CA ASP A 192 -3.62 -7.21 18.35
C ASP A 192 -4.56 -7.61 19.49
N THR A 193 -4.06 -8.43 20.41
CA THR A 193 -4.82 -8.86 21.59
C THR A 193 -5.06 -7.72 22.61
N THR A 194 -4.44 -6.55 22.43
CA THR A 194 -4.43 -5.44 23.39
C THR A 194 -5.10 -4.15 22.88
N SER A 195 -5.22 -3.97 21.57
CA SER A 195 -5.97 -2.87 20.98
C SER A 195 -7.27 -3.36 20.35
N THR A 196 -8.26 -2.48 20.25
CA THR A 196 -9.51 -2.76 19.55
C THR A 196 -9.36 -2.79 18.04
N ASP A 197 -8.14 -2.65 17.51
CA ASP A 197 -7.89 -2.42 16.09
C ASP A 197 -7.44 -3.71 15.40
N ASN A 198 -8.40 -4.62 15.25
CA ASN A 198 -8.29 -5.71 14.28
C ASN A 198 -8.47 -5.13 12.88
N HIS A 199 -7.39 -5.11 12.10
CA HIS A 199 -7.37 -4.56 10.75
C HIS A 199 -6.54 -5.39 9.78
N LEU A 200 -6.71 -5.09 8.48
CA LEU A 200 -5.96 -5.74 7.41
C LEU A 200 -4.73 -4.92 7.03
N GLU A 201 -3.54 -5.49 7.22
CA GLU A 201 -2.29 -4.85 6.83
C GLU A 201 -1.83 -5.26 5.42
N ASN A 202 -1.00 -4.42 4.82
CA ASN A 202 -0.43 -4.64 3.48
C ASN A 202 0.93 -5.37 3.50
N SER A 203 1.38 -5.81 4.67
CA SER A 203 2.63 -6.59 4.86
C SER A 203 2.55 -8.02 4.31
N ILE A 204 1.34 -8.53 4.05
CA ILE A 204 1.08 -9.74 3.27
C ILE A 204 -0.06 -9.42 2.33
N ILE A 205 0.10 -9.71 1.03
CA ILE A 205 -0.98 -9.60 0.06
C ILE A 205 -0.92 -10.78 -0.90
N ALA A 206 -1.95 -11.60 -0.91
CA ALA A 206 -2.04 -12.74 -1.82
C ALA A 206 -3.10 -12.46 -2.87
N VAL A 207 -2.69 -12.46 -4.14
CA VAL A 207 -3.54 -12.06 -5.27
C VAL A 207 -3.64 -13.23 -6.24
N GLY A 208 -4.85 -13.76 -6.39
CA GLY A 208 -5.26 -14.66 -7.45
C GLY A 208 -5.64 -13.90 -8.73
N ASN A 209 -5.98 -14.63 -9.78
CA ASN A 209 -6.42 -14.03 -11.05
C ASN A 209 -7.67 -13.17 -10.87
N SER A 210 -8.63 -13.66 -10.08
CA SER A 210 -9.88 -12.95 -9.82
C SER A 210 -9.72 -11.76 -8.85
N GLY A 211 -8.65 -11.76 -8.04
CA GLY A 211 -8.30 -10.68 -7.11
C GLY A 211 -7.73 -9.44 -7.79
N LYS A 212 -7.36 -9.53 -9.07
CA LYS A 212 -6.80 -8.42 -9.84
C LYS A 212 -7.72 -7.20 -9.91
N ASN A 213 -9.04 -7.42 -9.95
CA ASN A 213 -10.00 -6.32 -9.93
C ASN A 213 -9.96 -5.52 -8.61
N ILE A 214 -9.64 -6.17 -7.49
CA ILE A 214 -9.49 -5.51 -6.19
C ILE A 214 -8.21 -4.66 -6.20
N ILE A 215 -7.10 -5.23 -6.69
CA ILE A 215 -5.84 -4.49 -6.84
C ILE A 215 -6.01 -3.30 -7.80
N ALA A 216 -6.72 -3.47 -8.91
CA ALA A 216 -7.02 -2.39 -9.85
C ALA A 216 -7.77 -1.24 -9.19
N LYS A 217 -8.79 -1.54 -8.36
CA LYS A 217 -9.51 -0.51 -7.58
C LYS A 217 -8.57 0.25 -6.64
N ILE A 218 -7.73 -0.47 -5.90
CA ILE A 218 -6.72 0.15 -5.02
C ILE A 218 -5.76 1.03 -5.84
N CYS A 219 -5.29 0.56 -7.00
CA CYS A 219 -4.41 1.33 -7.88
C CYS A 219 -5.09 2.60 -8.44
N ASN A 220 -6.40 2.57 -8.69
CA ASN A 220 -7.16 3.76 -9.11
C ASN A 220 -7.22 4.81 -8.00
N ASP A 221 -7.45 4.38 -6.76
CA ASP A 221 -7.46 5.28 -5.60
C ASP A 221 -6.06 5.84 -5.32
N VAL A 222 -5.01 5.02 -5.45
CA VAL A 222 -3.61 5.48 -5.39
C VAL A 222 -3.35 6.51 -6.48
N LYS A 223 -3.76 6.25 -7.73
CA LYS A 223 -3.62 7.21 -8.84
C LYS A 223 -4.29 8.54 -8.50
N LEU A 224 -5.52 8.52 -8.00
CA LEU A 224 -6.25 9.73 -7.59
C LEU A 224 -5.48 10.50 -6.51
N LEU A 225 -4.97 9.80 -5.49
CA LEU A 225 -4.17 10.44 -4.44
C LEU A 225 -2.92 11.14 -4.98
N TRP A 226 -2.22 10.51 -5.93
CA TRP A 226 -1.03 11.11 -6.54
C TRP A 226 -1.37 12.29 -7.46
N THR A 227 -2.50 12.26 -8.18
CA THR A 227 -2.86 13.34 -9.11
C THR A 227 -3.50 14.53 -8.42
N GLU A 228 -4.31 14.30 -7.37
CA GLU A 228 -5.08 15.34 -6.70
C GLU A 228 -4.49 15.77 -5.36
N CYS A 229 -3.85 14.86 -4.62
CA CYS A 229 -3.43 15.06 -3.22
C CYS A 229 -1.91 14.92 -3.02
N TYR A 230 -1.08 15.09 -4.05
CA TYR A 230 0.38 14.88 -3.97
C TYR A 230 1.05 15.60 -2.78
N LEU A 231 0.63 16.84 -2.50
CA LEU A 231 1.20 17.65 -1.42
C LEU A 231 0.89 17.04 -0.04
N ASP A 232 -0.30 16.47 0.13
CA ASP A 232 -0.71 15.82 1.37
C ASP A 232 0.06 14.50 1.58
N LEU A 233 0.44 13.81 0.50
CA LEU A 233 1.25 12.58 0.56
C LEU A 233 2.63 12.78 1.19
N ARG A 234 3.14 14.01 1.26
CA ARG A 234 4.38 14.32 1.99
C ARG A 234 4.22 14.21 3.51
N HIS A 235 3.01 14.42 4.01
CA HIS A 235 2.73 14.49 5.44
C HIS A 235 1.97 13.28 5.97
N LEU A 236 1.30 12.54 5.09
CA LEU A 236 0.49 11.38 5.46
C LEU A 236 1.36 10.10 5.56
N ARG A 237 1.30 9.45 6.73
CA ARG A 237 2.15 8.27 7.04
C ARG A 237 1.57 6.94 6.58
N SER A 238 0.25 6.82 6.34
CA SER A 238 -0.41 5.50 6.24
C SER A 238 -1.60 5.42 5.25
N ASN A 239 -1.61 6.18 4.16
CA ASN A 239 -2.81 6.24 3.30
C ASN A 239 -3.13 4.95 2.55
N ILE A 240 -2.13 4.17 2.13
CA ILE A 240 -2.41 3.00 1.28
C ILE A 240 -3.02 1.84 2.08
N TYR A 241 -2.65 1.69 3.35
CA TYR A 241 -3.39 0.84 4.29
C TYR A 241 -4.86 1.26 4.40
N HIS A 242 -5.15 2.56 4.53
CA HIS A 242 -6.53 3.06 4.56
C HIS A 242 -7.27 2.83 3.23
N ILE A 243 -6.63 3.04 2.08
CA ILE A 243 -7.20 2.72 0.77
C ILE A 243 -7.54 1.23 0.70
N THR A 244 -6.62 0.37 1.12
CA THR A 244 -6.81 -1.08 1.12
C THR A 244 -8.01 -1.47 2.00
N THR A 245 -8.09 -0.91 3.21
CA THR A 245 -9.19 -1.12 4.13
C THR A 245 -10.52 -0.63 3.55
N ASN A 246 -10.54 0.57 2.95
CA ASN A 246 -11.73 1.15 2.33
C ASN A 246 -12.21 0.30 1.14
N ALA A 247 -11.31 -0.16 0.29
CA ALA A 247 -11.65 -1.03 -0.85
C ALA A 247 -12.29 -2.34 -0.38
N VAL A 248 -11.76 -2.94 0.69
CA VAL A 248 -12.35 -4.13 1.32
C VAL A 248 -13.71 -3.82 1.95
N ASP A 249 -13.83 -2.70 2.67
CA ASP A 249 -15.07 -2.28 3.33
C ASP A 249 -16.20 -2.07 2.32
N VAL A 250 -15.93 -1.47 1.17
CA VAL A 250 -16.92 -1.33 0.08
C VAL A 250 -17.39 -2.70 -0.39
N ILE A 251 -16.47 -3.64 -0.63
CA ILE A 251 -16.84 -4.99 -1.06
C ILE A 251 -17.70 -5.69 0.01
N ILE A 252 -17.38 -5.53 1.29
CA ILE A 252 -18.19 -6.10 2.38
C ILE A 252 -19.57 -5.46 2.45
N ARG A 253 -19.68 -4.13 2.24
CA ARG A 253 -20.98 -3.45 2.15
C ARG A 253 -21.82 -3.99 1.00
N ASP A 254 -21.22 -4.18 -0.18
CA ASP A 254 -21.94 -4.68 -1.36
C ASP A 254 -22.40 -6.14 -1.18
N LEU A 255 -21.62 -6.98 -0.49
CA LEU A 255 -22.00 -8.38 -0.23
C LEU A 255 -23.10 -8.53 0.80
N TYR A 256 -23.25 -7.55 1.68
CA TYR A 256 -24.23 -7.54 2.74
C TYR A 256 -25.09 -6.29 2.56
N ASP A 257 -26.13 -6.42 1.71
CA ASP A 257 -27.23 -5.50 1.36
C ASP A 257 -27.93 -4.79 2.55
N HIS A 258 -27.42 -4.95 3.76
CA HIS A 258 -28.01 -4.61 5.04
C HIS A 258 -27.03 -3.77 5.86
N CYS A 259 -26.29 -2.84 5.23
CA CYS A 259 -25.80 -1.71 6.01
C CYS A 259 -27.06 -0.98 6.53
N PRO A 260 -27.33 -0.94 7.85
CA PRO A 260 -28.62 -0.51 8.38
C PRO A 260 -28.79 1.02 8.35
N ILE A 261 -28.18 1.68 7.36
CA ILE A 261 -28.04 3.14 7.19
C ILE A 261 -29.31 3.79 6.59
N ASN A 262 -30.41 3.04 6.45
CA ASN A 262 -31.66 3.60 5.98
C ASN A 262 -32.74 3.45 7.07
N ASN A 263 -33.40 4.56 7.40
CA ASN A 263 -34.47 4.74 8.40
C ASN A 263 -34.01 4.73 9.88
N TYR A 264 -33.67 5.92 10.40
CA TYR A 264 -33.48 6.16 11.83
C TYR A 264 -34.28 7.37 12.27
N THR A 265 -34.66 7.35 13.54
CA THR A 265 -35.44 8.41 14.17
C THR A 265 -34.59 9.40 14.98
N SER A 266 -33.29 9.10 15.18
CA SER A 266 -32.34 9.98 15.86
C SER A 266 -30.88 9.69 15.49
N THR A 267 -30.00 10.66 15.72
CA THR A 267 -28.53 10.51 15.59
C THR A 267 -27.97 9.42 16.51
N GLN A 268 -28.55 9.25 17.70
CA GLN A 268 -28.11 8.21 18.64
C GLN A 268 -28.45 6.80 18.14
N GLU A 269 -29.63 6.63 17.52
CA GLU A 269 -30.01 5.37 16.88
C GLU A 269 -29.09 5.04 15.69
N TYR A 270 -28.75 6.05 14.86
CA TYR A 270 -27.78 5.91 13.78
C TYR A 270 -26.42 5.43 14.28
N ASN A 271 -25.86 6.13 15.27
CA ASN A 271 -24.54 5.80 15.82
C ASN A 271 -24.49 4.39 16.43
N ASN A 272 -25.55 3.97 17.12
CA ASN A 272 -25.64 2.63 17.68
C ASN A 272 -25.67 1.55 16.58
N LYS A 273 -26.51 1.73 15.56
CA LYS A 273 -26.61 0.80 14.42
C LYS A 273 -25.31 0.73 13.62
N LEU A 274 -24.65 1.87 13.39
CA LEU A 274 -23.34 1.94 12.76
C LEU A 274 -22.31 1.18 13.59
N HIS A 275 -22.28 1.37 14.90
CA HIS A 275 -21.37 0.67 15.81
C HIS A 275 -21.61 -0.85 15.81
N GLU A 276 -22.87 -1.31 15.80
CA GLU A 276 -23.19 -2.73 15.69
C GLU A 276 -22.77 -3.33 14.35
N TRP A 277 -22.99 -2.61 13.25
CA TRP A 277 -22.55 -3.01 11.92
C TRP A 277 -21.02 -3.11 11.85
N GLU A 278 -20.30 -2.09 12.36
CA GLU A 278 -18.84 -2.07 12.47
C GLU A 278 -18.30 -3.25 13.30
N LYS A 279 -19.02 -3.64 14.37
CA LYS A 279 -18.66 -4.81 15.18
C LYS A 279 -18.91 -6.12 14.43
N GLY A 280 -20.00 -6.21 13.67
CA GLY A 280 -20.38 -7.39 12.89
C GLY A 280 -19.55 -7.63 11.63
N LYS A 281 -19.07 -6.55 10.98
CA LYS A 281 -18.30 -6.65 9.72
C LYS A 281 -16.90 -7.23 9.93
N ARG A 282 -16.26 -6.97 11.07
CA ARG A 282 -14.84 -7.31 11.29
C ARG A 282 -14.53 -8.81 11.21
N PRO A 283 -15.28 -9.72 11.88
CA PRO A 283 -15.07 -11.15 11.71
C PRO A 283 -15.29 -11.62 10.26
N LEU A 284 -16.17 -10.94 9.51
CA LEU A 284 -16.41 -11.25 8.10
C LEU A 284 -15.23 -10.83 7.23
N ILE A 285 -14.65 -9.66 7.48
CA ILE A 285 -13.43 -9.19 6.81
C ILE A 285 -12.32 -10.23 6.96
N HIS A 286 -12.01 -10.66 8.20
CA HIS A 286 -10.93 -11.65 8.42
C HIS A 286 -11.28 -13.00 7.80
N LYS A 287 -12.54 -13.43 7.89
CA LYS A 287 -12.98 -14.68 7.25
C LYS A 287 -12.80 -14.66 5.73
N ILE A 288 -13.10 -13.54 5.07
CA ILE A 288 -13.12 -13.44 3.61
C ILE A 288 -11.75 -13.05 3.05
N PHE A 289 -11.07 -12.12 3.70
CA PHE A 289 -9.86 -11.46 3.21
C PHE A 289 -8.63 -11.75 4.06
N GLY A 290 -8.76 -12.43 5.20
CA GLY A 290 -7.63 -12.68 6.07
C GLY A 290 -6.72 -13.80 5.57
N PHE A 291 -5.43 -13.54 5.43
CA PHE A 291 -4.46 -14.50 4.92
C PHE A 291 -4.27 -15.73 5.82
N GLN A 292 -4.14 -15.53 7.13
CA GLN A 292 -3.84 -16.61 8.09
C GLN A 292 -5.08 -17.47 8.34
N THR A 293 -6.24 -16.83 8.48
CA THR A 293 -7.56 -17.47 8.59
C THR A 293 -7.85 -18.36 7.38
N ASN A 294 -7.33 -18.01 6.20
CA ASN A 294 -7.53 -18.74 4.96
C ASN A 294 -6.40 -19.74 4.59
N GLY A 295 -5.57 -20.12 5.57
CA GLY A 295 -4.58 -21.20 5.44
C GLY A 295 -3.13 -20.73 5.28
N GLY A 296 -2.89 -19.42 5.25
CA GLY A 296 -1.55 -18.85 5.19
C GLY A 296 -0.71 -19.16 6.44
N ASN A 297 0.40 -19.86 6.26
CA ASN A 297 1.21 -20.37 7.37
C ASN A 297 2.53 -19.62 7.56
N VAL A 298 2.49 -18.50 8.28
CA VAL A 298 3.63 -17.57 8.48
C VAL A 298 3.76 -17.09 9.92
N ILE A 299 4.87 -16.44 10.25
CA ILE A 299 5.06 -15.70 11.50
C ILE A 299 5.25 -14.22 11.16
N THR A 300 4.35 -13.38 11.62
CA THR A 300 4.48 -11.92 11.54
C THR A 300 5.24 -11.44 12.77
N LYS A 301 6.39 -10.79 12.60
CA LYS A 301 7.08 -10.08 13.68
C LYS A 301 7.28 -8.65 13.24
N TYR A 302 6.63 -7.71 13.93
CA TYR A 302 6.88 -6.28 13.73
C TYR A 302 8.24 -5.93 14.37
N GLU A 303 9.33 -6.27 13.68
CA GLU A 303 10.65 -5.80 14.06
C GLU A 303 10.76 -4.33 13.60
N HIS A 304 10.47 -3.38 14.50
CA HIS A 304 10.68 -1.94 14.27
C HIS A 304 12.16 -1.53 14.14
N SER A 305 13.04 -2.45 13.74
CA SER A 305 14.50 -2.28 13.68
C SER A 305 14.98 -1.33 12.57
N TRP A 306 14.10 -0.55 11.96
CA TRP A 306 14.47 0.56 11.08
C TRP A 306 14.52 1.90 11.82
N TYR A 307 13.91 2.02 13.01
CA TYR A 307 14.01 3.20 13.86
C TYR A 307 15.14 3.09 14.88
N ASP A 308 15.31 1.89 15.44
CA ASP A 308 16.35 1.61 16.40
C ASP A 308 17.41 0.74 15.72
N ASN A 309 18.59 1.35 15.51
CA ASN A 309 19.88 0.70 15.27
C ASN A 309 20.43 0.61 13.84
N TYR A 310 21.30 1.58 13.55
CA TYR A 310 22.66 1.40 13.01
C TYR A 310 23.52 0.34 13.77
N THR A 311 22.92 -0.67 14.38
CA THR A 311 23.61 -1.79 15.03
C THR A 311 22.91 -3.10 14.64
N CYS A 312 23.15 -3.50 13.39
CA CYS A 312 23.47 -4.91 13.19
C CYS A 312 24.76 -5.15 13.99
N ASN A 313 24.62 -5.78 15.16
CA ASN A 313 25.70 -5.98 16.13
C ASN A 313 26.95 -6.60 15.47
N ASP A 314 27.98 -5.78 15.25
CA ASP A 314 29.35 -6.22 15.45
C ASP A 314 29.54 -6.44 16.96
N SER A 315 30.02 -7.63 17.29
CA SER A 315 30.23 -8.09 18.66
C SER A 315 31.12 -7.15 19.49
N ASN A 316 30.72 -6.95 20.76
CA ASN A 316 31.42 -6.33 21.89
C ASN A 316 31.22 -4.82 22.10
N THR A 317 30.23 -4.45 22.92
CA THR A 317 30.44 -3.66 24.16
C THR A 317 29.16 -3.53 24.99
N GLN A 318 29.31 -3.58 26.32
CA GLN A 318 28.27 -3.43 27.34
C GLN A 318 27.84 -1.96 27.53
N ASN A 319 26.55 -1.78 27.87
CA ASN A 319 25.92 -0.69 28.66
C ASN A 319 26.10 0.77 28.13
N ASP A 320 25.10 1.65 28.10
CA ASP A 320 24.25 2.13 29.19
C ASP A 320 22.94 2.79 28.72
N HIS A 321 22.00 2.89 29.67
CA HIS A 321 20.70 3.57 29.67
C HIS A 321 20.55 4.89 28.87
N ILE A 322 19.51 4.97 28.02
CA ILE A 322 18.74 6.21 27.81
C ILE A 322 17.24 5.86 27.74
N GLN A 323 16.47 6.41 28.68
CA GLN A 323 15.00 6.39 28.71
C GLN A 323 14.43 7.22 27.55
N SER A 324 13.58 6.60 26.72
CA SER A 324 12.76 7.29 25.72
C SER A 324 11.45 7.76 26.35
N THR A 325 11.30 9.09 26.44
CA THR A 325 10.05 9.74 26.86
C THR A 325 9.06 9.69 25.70
N CYS A 326 8.07 8.81 25.83
CA CYS A 326 6.98 8.61 24.89
C CYS A 326 6.06 9.86 24.89
N ILE A 327 6.12 10.67 23.83
CA ILE A 327 5.10 11.70 23.57
C ILE A 327 3.91 11.01 22.91
N LYS A 328 2.88 10.69 23.71
CA LYS A 328 1.54 10.37 23.22
C LYS A 328 0.91 11.66 22.69
N LEU A 329 0.94 11.86 21.37
CA LEU A 329 -0.02 12.72 20.70
C LEU A 329 -1.03 11.81 20.01
N SER A 330 -2.26 11.83 20.50
CA SER A 330 -3.36 10.96 20.08
C SER A 330 -3.85 11.32 18.67
N GLU A 331 -3.86 10.32 17.79
CA GLU A 331 -4.38 10.36 16.41
C GLU A 331 -5.86 10.80 16.30
N GLN A 332 -6.60 10.82 17.42
CA GLN A 332 -7.97 11.32 17.47
C GLN A 332 -8.10 12.83 17.17
N GLU A 333 -7.07 13.64 17.43
CA GLU A 333 -7.15 15.11 17.20
C GLU A 333 -6.97 15.51 15.73
N LEU A 334 -6.40 14.65 14.87
CA LEU A 334 -6.27 14.93 13.43
C LEU A 334 -7.50 14.49 12.63
N SER A 335 -8.22 13.44 13.03
CA SER A 335 -9.40 12.99 12.29
C SER A 335 -10.60 13.95 12.44
N HIS A 336 -10.75 14.63 13.58
CA HIS A 336 -11.84 15.59 13.79
C HIS A 336 -11.57 16.96 13.15
N LYS A 337 -10.30 17.41 13.08
CA LYS A 337 -9.98 18.70 12.45
C LYS A 337 -10.08 18.71 10.92
N ASN A 338 -9.94 17.55 10.26
CA ASN A 338 -10.04 17.48 8.80
C ASN A 338 -11.49 17.33 8.31
N LEU A 339 -12.40 16.78 9.11
CA LEU A 339 -13.83 16.72 8.78
C LEU A 339 -14.50 18.10 8.96
N ASP A 340 -14.19 18.84 10.03
CA ASP A 340 -14.73 20.19 10.24
C ASP A 340 -14.20 21.22 9.23
N ALA A 341 -13.03 20.99 8.62
CA ALA A 341 -12.48 21.85 7.57
C ALA A 341 -13.14 21.63 6.21
N LEU A 342 -13.64 20.42 5.93
CA LEU A 342 -14.36 20.08 4.70
C LEU A 342 -15.81 20.57 4.74
N ASP A 343 -16.48 20.51 5.89
CA ASP A 343 -17.87 21.01 6.04
C ASP A 343 -17.97 22.56 6.10
N ASN A 344 -16.86 23.27 6.39
CA ASN A 344 -16.84 24.74 6.41
C ASN A 344 -16.33 25.38 5.11
N LEU A 345 -15.97 24.59 4.09
CA LEU A 345 -15.51 25.08 2.79
C LEU A 345 -16.64 25.19 1.74
N GLU A 346 -17.83 24.69 2.05
CA GLU A 346 -19.04 24.89 1.24
C GLU A 346 -20.05 25.75 2.01
N LEU A 347 -20.02 27.07 1.81
CA LEU A 347 -21.19 27.98 1.80
C LEU A 347 -20.81 29.47 1.80
N SER A 348 -19.60 29.87 2.23
CA SER A 348 -19.24 31.31 2.30
C SER A 348 -18.63 31.90 1.04
N ASP A 349 -18.06 31.09 0.15
CA ASP A 349 -17.22 31.59 -0.96
C ASP A 349 -17.90 31.53 -2.33
N ILE A 350 -19.12 31.01 -2.39
CA ILE A 350 -19.94 30.95 -3.62
C ILE A 350 -20.83 32.20 -3.77
N GLU A 351 -21.28 32.84 -2.68
CA GLU A 351 -22.13 34.04 -2.78
C GLU A 351 -21.33 35.31 -3.18
N THR A 352 -20.06 35.42 -2.77
CA THR A 352 -19.24 36.62 -3.04
C THR A 352 -18.72 36.72 -4.47
N ASN A 353 -18.72 35.62 -5.23
CA ASN A 353 -18.24 35.59 -6.62
C ASN A 353 -19.36 35.72 -7.68
N MET A 354 -20.64 35.69 -7.27
CA MET A 354 -21.76 35.95 -8.17
C MET A 354 -22.15 37.43 -8.26
N GLU A 355 -21.89 38.25 -7.24
CA GLU A 355 -22.23 39.69 -7.29
C GLU A 355 -21.23 40.54 -8.08
N VAL A 356 -19.96 40.13 -8.22
CA VAL A 356 -18.94 40.93 -8.92
C VAL A 356 -18.99 40.77 -10.45
N ASN A 357 -19.65 39.71 -10.96
CA ASN A 357 -19.72 39.45 -12.41
C ASN A 357 -20.99 39.96 -13.10
N MET A 358 -21.92 40.60 -12.38
CA MET A 358 -23.12 41.22 -12.99
C MET A 358 -22.98 42.73 -13.28
N GLU A 359 -21.91 43.40 -12.84
CA GLU A 359 -21.72 44.85 -13.07
C GLU A 359 -20.92 45.21 -14.35
N VAL A 360 -20.37 44.22 -15.08
CA VAL A 360 -19.50 44.48 -16.25
C VAL A 360 -20.22 44.28 -17.60
N ALA A 361 -21.49 43.87 -17.62
CA ALA A 361 -22.28 43.71 -18.85
C ALA A 361 -23.35 44.80 -19.01
N GLY A 362 -22.92 46.06 -19.05
CA GLY A 362 -23.78 47.21 -19.39
C GLY A 362 -24.12 47.25 -20.88
N ILE A 363 -25.25 46.65 -21.28
CA ILE A 363 -25.94 46.91 -22.56
C ILE A 363 -27.42 47.19 -22.28
N SER A 364 -27.85 48.43 -22.54
CA SER A 364 -29.22 48.85 -22.84
C SER A 364 -29.14 50.30 -23.33
N MET A 365 -29.06 50.59 -24.64
CA MET A 365 -30.18 50.68 -25.60
C MET A 365 -31.49 51.22 -25.00
N SER A 366 -31.57 52.54 -24.87
CA SER A 366 -32.65 53.40 -25.41
C SER A 366 -32.34 54.86 -25.11
#